data_AF-A0A965A0W4-F1
#
_entry.id   AF-A0A965A0W4-F1
#
_cell.length_a   1.000
_cell.length_b   1.000
_cell.length_c   1.000
_cell.angle_alpha   90.00
_cell.angle_beta   90.00
_cell.angle_gamma   90.00
#
_symmetry.space_group_name_H-M   'P 1'
#
loop_
_entity.id
_entity.type
_entity.pdbx_description
1 polymer ?
#
loop_
_entity_poly.entity_id
_entity_poly.type
_entity_poly.pdbx_seq_one_letter_code
_entity_poly.pdbx_strand_id
1 'polypeptide(L)'
;MSLAPERLSIGIRRHFTAPGVHPYDQVVWERRDAQIKNWKDGSVAFEQLGVEFPVSWSLNATNIVAQKYFRGTPGTPERENSMRQVVDRVADTITKWGTECGYFIDQDEADSFCNELKFILITQRAAFNSPVWFNIGVNGVPQQASACFILAVDDTMDAILNWYKEEGTIFKGGSGAGINLSNIRSSAEHLKGGGTASGPVSFMRGADASAGTIKSGGKTRRAAKMVILNASHPDIEEFIWCKSREEKKARALRDAGFDMDLDGSDSFSVQYQNANNSVRVTDEFMQAVKDDADWNLTAVKDGRVVRTIRARDLWRQIATASWECADPGLQFDTTINKW
;
A
#
# COMPACT_ATOMS: atom_id res chain seq x y z
N MET A 1 23.41 -37.81 11.01
CA MET A 1 22.40 -36.87 11.57
C MET A 1 23.15 -35.62 12.00
N SER A 2 23.09 -34.56 11.20
CA SER A 2 23.62 -33.26 11.62
C SER A 2 22.55 -32.65 12.52
N LEU A 3 22.79 -32.60 13.83
CA LEU A 3 21.99 -31.83 14.76
C LEU A 3 22.11 -30.36 14.35
N ALA A 4 21.11 -29.84 13.64
CA ALA A 4 20.91 -28.40 13.59
C ALA A 4 20.76 -27.90 15.04
N PRO A 5 21.29 -26.72 15.42
CA PRO A 5 21.13 -26.23 16.78
C PRO A 5 19.63 -26.10 17.09
N GLU A 6 19.15 -26.74 18.16
CA GLU A 6 17.73 -26.75 18.57
C GLU A 6 17.20 -25.36 19.01
N ARG A 7 18.03 -24.31 19.00
CA ARG A 7 17.62 -22.92 19.22
C ARG A 7 18.24 -21.99 18.19
N LEU A 8 17.38 -21.30 17.44
CA LEU A 8 17.74 -20.11 16.68
C LEU A 8 17.97 -18.96 17.68
N SER A 9 19.21 -18.78 18.15
CA SER A 9 19.59 -17.58 18.90
C SER A 9 19.97 -16.47 17.91
N ILE A 10 19.38 -15.28 18.06
CA ILE A 10 19.72 -14.12 17.23
C ILE A 10 21.09 -13.51 17.58
N GLY A 11 21.58 -13.71 18.81
CA GLY A 11 22.92 -13.29 19.25
C GLY A 11 23.09 -11.77 19.37
N ILE A 12 22.03 -11.05 19.76
CA ILE A 12 22.03 -9.58 19.81
C ILE A 12 22.91 -9.07 20.95
N ARG A 13 23.73 -8.07 20.62
CA ARG A 13 24.55 -7.33 21.58
C ARG A 13 24.18 -5.87 21.53
N ARG A 14 24.32 -5.20 22.67
CA ARG A 14 24.15 -3.75 22.76
C ARG A 14 25.19 -3.06 21.89
N HIS A 15 24.76 -2.05 21.12
CA HIS A 15 25.59 -1.25 20.25
C HIS A 15 25.40 0.23 20.50
N PHE A 16 24.15 0.69 20.57
CA PHE A 16 23.84 2.08 20.87
C PHE A 16 23.51 2.33 22.34
N THR A 17 23.14 1.28 23.07
CA THR A 17 22.70 1.38 24.46
C THR A 17 23.75 0.83 25.43
N ALA A 18 23.69 1.26 26.70
CA ALA A 18 24.54 0.76 27.76
C ALA A 18 23.74 -0.08 28.76
N PRO A 19 24.33 -1.12 29.37
CA PRO A 19 23.72 -1.84 30.48
C PRO A 19 23.30 -0.88 31.61
N GLY A 20 22.11 -1.06 32.16
CA GLY A 20 21.59 -0.25 33.27
C GLY A 20 21.14 1.16 32.92
N VAL A 21 21.24 1.60 31.65
CA VAL A 21 20.78 2.92 31.19
C VAL A 21 19.59 2.76 30.27
N HIS A 22 18.45 3.39 30.61
CA HIS A 22 17.28 3.34 29.75
C HIS A 22 17.53 4.16 28.47
N PRO A 23 17.14 3.69 27.27
CA PRO A 23 17.36 4.41 26.00
C PRO A 23 16.86 5.86 26.00
N TYR A 24 15.73 6.10 26.67
CA TYR A 24 15.14 7.42 26.72
C TYR A 24 15.86 8.42 27.63
N ASP A 25 16.78 7.96 28.49
CA ASP A 25 17.60 8.84 29.34
C ASP A 25 18.83 9.37 28.59
N GLN A 26 19.11 8.80 27.40
CA GLN A 26 20.22 9.20 26.53
C GLN A 26 19.82 10.30 25.53
N VAL A 27 18.56 10.76 25.56
CA VAL A 27 18.04 11.80 24.68
C VAL A 27 17.31 12.88 25.49
N VAL A 28 17.34 14.10 24.98
CA VAL A 28 16.63 15.24 25.58
C VAL A 28 15.21 15.30 25.03
N TRP A 29 14.25 15.49 25.93
CA TRP A 29 12.82 15.53 25.62
C TRP A 29 12.24 16.90 25.91
N GLU A 30 11.19 17.24 25.18
CA GLU A 30 10.38 18.43 25.45
C GLU A 30 8.91 18.16 25.21
N ARG A 31 8.08 18.99 25.84
CA ARG A 31 6.65 19.08 25.53
C ARG A 31 6.42 20.21 24.56
N ARG A 32 5.59 19.96 23.55
CA ARG A 32 5.18 20.96 22.56
C ARG A 32 3.77 20.66 22.07
N ASP A 33 3.13 21.64 21.45
CA ASP A 33 1.79 21.48 20.91
C ASP A 33 1.84 20.98 19.47
N ALA A 34 1.00 20.01 19.14
CA ALA A 34 0.80 19.54 17.77
C ALA A 34 -0.44 20.23 17.18
N GLN A 35 -0.25 21.03 16.13
CA GLN A 35 -1.36 21.73 15.47
C GLN A 35 -1.17 21.71 13.95
N ILE A 36 -2.23 21.31 13.24
CA ILE A 36 -2.28 21.33 11.77
C ILE A 36 -3.39 22.28 11.38
N LYS A 37 -3.05 23.29 10.58
CA LYS A 37 -3.99 24.24 10.01
C LYS A 37 -4.35 23.85 8.58
N ASN A 38 -5.59 24.07 8.19
CA ASN A 38 -6.03 23.98 6.81
C ASN A 38 -5.35 25.10 6.01
N TRP A 39 -4.70 24.75 4.90
CA TRP A 39 -3.97 25.70 4.08
C TRP A 39 -4.91 26.67 3.33
N LYS A 40 -6.18 26.30 3.11
CA LYS A 40 -7.15 27.12 2.37
C LYS A 40 -7.68 28.29 3.20
N ASP A 41 -8.02 28.05 4.47
CA ASP A 41 -8.73 29.01 5.31
C ASP A 41 -8.04 29.29 6.67
N GLY A 42 -6.94 28.62 6.97
CA GLY A 42 -6.20 28.77 8.23
C GLY A 42 -6.88 28.15 9.45
N SER A 43 -8.03 27.50 9.29
CA SER A 43 -8.75 26.81 10.38
C SER A 43 -7.92 25.67 10.97
N VAL A 44 -8.14 25.36 12.25
CA VAL A 44 -7.43 24.26 12.91
C VAL A 44 -8.07 22.92 12.49
N ALA A 45 -7.36 22.16 11.65
CA ALA A 45 -7.80 20.86 11.16
C ALA A 45 -7.51 19.73 12.17
N PHE A 46 -6.49 19.91 13.01
CA PHE A 46 -6.14 18.98 14.09
C PHE A 46 -5.34 19.72 15.16
N GLU A 47 -5.60 19.38 16.43
CA GLU A 47 -4.83 19.88 17.57
C GLU A 47 -4.70 18.80 18.65
N GLN A 48 -3.52 18.71 19.25
CA GLN A 48 -3.28 17.99 20.49
C GLN A 48 -2.14 18.68 21.26
N LEU A 49 -2.46 19.25 22.43
CA LEU A 49 -1.55 20.08 23.21
C LEU A 49 -0.65 19.25 24.13
N GLY A 50 0.53 19.79 24.45
CA GLY A 50 1.45 19.26 25.47
C GLY A 50 2.01 17.88 25.17
N VAL A 51 2.14 17.50 23.89
CA VAL A 51 2.67 16.20 23.49
C VAL A 51 4.18 16.14 23.68
N GLU A 52 4.69 14.97 24.06
CA GLU A 52 6.10 14.77 24.43
C GLU A 52 6.90 14.08 23.32
N PHE A 53 8.01 14.70 22.92
CA PHE A 53 8.90 14.23 21.84
C PHE A 53 10.37 14.52 22.14
N PRO A 54 11.32 13.79 21.54
CA PRO A 54 12.73 14.18 21.59
C PRO A 54 12.94 15.55 20.92
N VAL A 55 13.78 16.41 21.50
CA VAL A 55 14.06 17.77 20.98
C VAL A 55 14.56 17.74 19.53
N SER A 56 15.24 16.67 19.14
CA SER A 56 15.76 16.46 17.78
C SER A 56 14.69 16.28 16.71
N TRP A 57 13.45 15.95 17.09
CA TRP A 57 12.36 15.77 16.14
C TRP A 57 11.82 17.13 15.69
N SER A 58 11.54 17.27 14.38
CA SER A 58 10.93 18.49 13.86
C SER A 58 9.46 18.64 14.29
N LEU A 59 8.97 19.87 14.35
CA LEU A 59 7.55 20.15 14.61
C LEU A 59 6.64 19.47 13.57
N ASN A 60 7.07 19.36 12.32
CA ASN A 60 6.32 18.65 11.29
C ASN A 60 6.19 17.16 11.60
N ALA A 61 7.25 16.52 12.08
CA ALA A 61 7.21 15.12 12.54
C ALA A 61 6.26 14.96 13.74
N THR A 62 6.34 15.87 14.72
CA THR A 62 5.40 15.92 15.86
C THR A 62 3.95 15.98 15.39
N ASN A 63 3.63 16.90 14.49
CA ASN A 63 2.28 17.08 13.95
C ASN A 63 1.75 15.80 13.26
N ILE A 64 2.59 15.19 12.40
CA ILE A 64 2.21 13.96 11.68
C ILE A 64 2.02 12.79 12.64
N VAL A 65 2.93 12.60 13.60
CA VAL A 65 2.84 11.51 14.59
C VAL A 65 1.62 11.68 15.47
N ALA A 66 1.40 12.87 16.01
CA ALA A 66 0.23 13.16 16.82
C ALA A 66 -1.06 12.90 16.04
N GLN A 67 -1.19 13.39 14.80
CA GLN A 67 -2.42 13.23 14.03
C GLN A 67 -2.66 11.77 13.59
N LYS A 68 -1.64 11.11 13.04
CA LYS A 68 -1.80 9.84 12.31
C LYS A 68 -1.43 8.61 13.15
N TYR A 69 -0.49 8.72 14.06
CA TYR A 69 0.15 7.56 14.68
C TYR A 69 -0.26 7.35 16.14
N PHE A 70 -0.45 8.43 16.92
CA PHE A 70 -1.02 8.32 18.27
C PHE A 70 -2.38 7.60 18.25
N ARG A 71 -2.54 6.66 19.18
CA ARG A 71 -3.71 5.81 19.37
C ARG A 71 -4.58 6.33 20.52
N GLY A 72 -5.82 5.87 20.59
CA GLY A 72 -6.87 6.44 21.44
C GLY A 72 -7.59 7.62 20.79
N THR A 73 -8.76 7.96 21.33
CA THR A 73 -9.63 9.03 20.82
C THR A 73 -9.13 10.38 21.34
N PRO A 74 -8.92 11.41 20.49
CA PRO A 74 -8.53 12.73 20.97
C PRO A 74 -9.47 13.24 22.08
N GLY A 75 -8.89 13.75 23.17
CA GLY A 75 -9.63 14.21 24.34
C GLY A 75 -9.95 13.14 25.39
N THR A 76 -9.66 11.86 25.15
CA THR A 76 -9.84 10.80 26.15
C THR A 76 -8.53 10.44 26.86
N PRO A 77 -8.57 9.88 28.09
CA PRO A 77 -7.36 9.50 28.83
C PRO A 77 -6.50 8.43 28.14
N GLU A 78 -7.12 7.60 27.30
CA GLU A 78 -6.43 6.52 26.56
C GLU A 78 -5.64 7.05 25.35
N ARG A 79 -5.75 8.35 25.05
CA ARG A 79 -5.03 8.99 23.96
C ARG A 79 -3.53 9.05 24.27
N GLU A 80 -2.73 8.42 23.42
CA GLU A 80 -1.29 8.57 23.43
C GLU A 80 -0.92 10.05 23.28
N ASN A 81 -0.01 10.53 24.11
CA ASN A 81 0.46 11.91 24.15
C ASN A 81 2.00 12.01 24.23
N SER A 82 2.72 10.90 24.24
CA SER A 82 4.18 10.85 24.21
C SER A 82 4.67 9.87 23.15
N MET A 83 5.74 10.24 22.44
CA MET A 83 6.42 9.31 21.53
C MET A 83 6.96 8.07 22.27
N ARG A 84 7.22 8.16 23.57
CA ARG A 84 7.60 7.00 24.41
C ARG A 84 6.52 5.93 24.38
N GLN A 85 5.25 6.31 24.55
CA GLN A 85 4.12 5.37 24.56
C GLN A 85 4.01 4.63 23.22
N VAL A 86 4.19 5.33 22.10
CA VAL A 86 4.16 4.72 20.76
C VAL A 86 5.29 3.72 20.58
N VAL A 87 6.51 4.10 20.97
CA VAL A 87 7.70 3.26 20.84
C VAL A 87 7.64 2.07 21.78
N ASP A 88 7.26 2.27 23.04
CA ASP A 88 7.06 1.21 24.04
C ASP A 88 6.04 0.19 23.53
N ARG A 89 4.87 0.66 23.10
CA ARG A 89 3.82 -0.22 22.56
C ARG A 89 4.35 -1.13 21.45
N VAL A 90 5.12 -0.60 20.51
CA VAL A 90 5.66 -1.38 19.39
C VAL A 90 6.81 -2.27 19.83
N ALA A 91 7.84 -1.70 20.47
CA ALA A 91 9.05 -2.42 20.83
C ALA A 91 8.80 -3.50 21.89
N ASP A 92 7.96 -3.21 22.89
CA ASP A 92 7.62 -4.17 23.95
C ASP A 92 6.78 -5.31 23.38
N THR A 93 5.85 -5.03 22.46
CA THR A 93 5.04 -6.08 21.81
C THR A 93 5.92 -7.01 20.96
N ILE A 94 6.81 -6.44 20.14
CA ILE A 94 7.72 -7.24 19.30
C ILE A 94 8.68 -8.06 20.18
N THR A 95 9.21 -7.47 21.24
CA THR A 95 10.08 -8.18 22.20
C THR A 95 9.32 -9.31 22.89
N LYS A 96 8.09 -9.05 23.35
CA LYS A 96 7.23 -10.08 23.95
C LYS A 96 7.04 -11.27 23.01
N TRP A 97 6.70 -11.03 21.75
CA TRP A 97 6.58 -12.11 20.76
C TRP A 97 7.91 -12.84 20.53
N GLY A 98 9.02 -12.10 20.50
CA GLY A 98 10.36 -12.68 20.44
C GLY A 98 10.62 -13.68 21.58
N THR A 99 10.26 -13.30 22.81
CA THR A 99 10.37 -14.16 23.99
C THR A 99 9.43 -15.37 23.91
N GLU A 100 8.16 -15.16 23.58
CA GLU A 100 7.15 -16.23 23.46
C GLU A 100 7.51 -17.26 22.38
N CYS A 101 8.14 -16.81 21.30
CA CYS A 101 8.63 -17.67 20.22
C CYS A 101 10.04 -18.24 20.46
N GLY A 102 10.70 -17.91 21.58
CA GLY A 102 12.00 -18.46 21.96
C GLY A 102 13.19 -17.95 21.13
N TYR A 103 13.12 -16.72 20.59
CA TYR A 103 14.21 -16.11 19.81
C TYR A 103 15.40 -15.65 20.67
N PHE A 104 15.17 -15.37 21.95
CA PHE A 104 16.19 -14.91 22.87
C PHE A 104 16.72 -16.06 23.75
N ILE A 105 18.02 -16.07 23.99
CA ILE A 105 18.68 -17.07 24.85
C ILE A 105 18.27 -16.92 26.31
N ASP A 106 18.10 -15.68 26.76
CA ASP A 106 17.76 -15.29 28.12
C ASP A 106 17.08 -13.90 28.14
N GLN A 107 16.75 -13.43 29.35
CA GLN A 107 16.13 -12.13 29.57
C GLN A 107 17.08 -10.97 29.22
N ASP A 108 18.39 -11.14 29.42
CA ASP A 108 19.37 -10.09 29.17
C ASP A 108 19.47 -9.76 27.67
N GLU A 109 19.37 -10.79 26.81
CA GLU A 109 19.30 -10.61 25.35
C GLU A 109 17.98 -9.94 24.93
N ALA A 110 16.85 -10.35 25.52
CA ALA A 110 15.55 -9.74 25.24
C ALA A 110 15.53 -8.25 25.61
N ASP A 111 16.07 -7.90 26.78
CA ASP A 111 16.19 -6.51 27.26
C ASP A 111 17.18 -5.71 26.41
N SER A 112 18.23 -6.36 25.91
CA SER A 112 19.18 -5.74 24.99
C SER A 112 18.52 -5.43 23.66
N PHE A 113 17.80 -6.37 23.07
CA PHE A 113 17.02 -6.15 21.85
C PHE A 113 16.00 -5.03 22.01
N CYS A 114 15.20 -5.07 23.07
CA CYS A 114 14.15 -4.07 23.32
C CYS A 114 14.75 -2.67 23.42
N ASN A 115 15.82 -2.51 24.22
CA ASN A 115 16.46 -1.21 24.41
C ASN A 115 17.13 -0.69 23.13
N GLU A 116 17.82 -1.55 22.38
CA GLU A 116 18.40 -1.17 21.08
C GLU A 116 17.30 -0.71 20.11
N LEU A 117 16.19 -1.46 20.02
CA LEU A 117 15.07 -1.10 19.16
C LEU A 117 14.46 0.24 19.58
N LYS A 118 14.20 0.46 20.88
CA LYS A 118 13.69 1.73 21.40
C LYS A 118 14.62 2.89 21.02
N PHE A 119 15.93 2.72 21.20
CA PHE A 119 16.93 3.73 20.84
C PHE A 119 16.93 4.04 19.34
N ILE A 120 16.93 3.01 18.49
CA ILE A 120 16.92 3.14 17.03
C ILE A 120 15.69 3.95 16.57
N LEU A 121 14.52 3.64 17.13
CA LEU A 121 13.25 4.27 16.76
C LEU A 121 13.18 5.73 17.23
N ILE A 122 13.48 6.02 18.51
CA ILE A 122 13.41 7.40 19.02
C ILE A 122 14.46 8.32 18.44
N THR A 123 15.60 7.78 17.99
CA THR A 123 16.65 8.57 17.33
C THR A 123 16.53 8.58 15.80
N GLN A 124 15.46 8.02 15.25
CA GLN A 124 15.17 7.98 13.81
C GLN A 124 16.28 7.32 12.95
N ARG A 125 17.02 6.35 13.51
CA ARG A 125 18.03 5.57 12.77
C ARG A 125 17.40 4.55 11.82
N ALA A 126 16.21 4.08 12.18
CA ALA A 126 15.33 3.28 11.32
C ALA A 126 13.87 3.55 11.70
N ALA A 127 12.95 3.17 10.82
CA ALA A 127 11.53 3.24 11.09
C ALA A 127 10.83 2.03 10.48
N PHE A 128 9.78 1.55 11.15
CA PHE A 128 8.88 0.57 10.56
C PHE A 128 7.96 1.22 9.53
N ASN A 129 7.40 0.39 8.64
CA ASN A 129 6.29 0.78 7.79
C ASN A 129 5.06 1.20 8.63
N SER A 130 4.14 1.98 8.05
CA SER A 130 3.01 2.56 8.78
C SER A 130 2.10 1.55 9.51
N PRO A 131 1.68 0.40 8.93
CA PRO A 131 0.89 -0.61 9.64
C PRO A 131 1.45 -1.03 11.00
N VAL A 132 2.77 -1.17 11.13
CA VAL A 132 3.39 -1.52 12.42
C VAL A 132 2.99 -0.52 13.50
N TRP A 133 3.16 0.77 13.21
CA TRP A 133 2.82 1.83 14.15
C TRP A 133 1.32 1.92 14.44
N PHE A 134 0.48 1.59 13.46
CA PHE A 134 -0.98 1.66 13.57
C PHE A 134 -1.59 0.56 14.43
N ASN A 135 -0.99 -0.63 14.38
CA ASN A 135 -1.66 -1.87 14.77
C ASN A 135 -0.97 -2.60 15.92
N ILE A 136 0.36 -2.62 15.93
CA ILE A 136 1.12 -3.51 16.81
C ILE A 136 1.02 -3.03 18.25
N GLY A 137 0.58 -3.91 19.14
CA GLY A 137 0.35 -3.61 20.55
C GLY A 137 -0.92 -2.79 20.83
N VAL A 138 -1.76 -2.51 19.83
CA VAL A 138 -3.02 -1.81 20.01
C VAL A 138 -4.14 -2.82 20.31
N ASN A 139 -4.86 -2.61 21.41
CA ASN A 139 -5.94 -3.52 21.81
C ASN A 139 -7.13 -3.46 20.84
N GLY A 140 -7.71 -4.63 20.54
CA GLY A 140 -8.92 -4.75 19.74
C GLY A 140 -8.76 -4.49 18.23
N VAL A 141 -7.52 -4.31 17.74
CA VAL A 141 -7.24 -4.18 16.30
C VAL A 141 -6.40 -5.35 15.78
N PRO A 142 -6.54 -5.73 14.50
CA PRO A 142 -5.70 -6.75 13.89
C PRO A 142 -4.22 -6.39 14.00
N GLN A 143 -3.36 -7.32 14.39
CA GLN A 143 -1.91 -7.13 14.52
C GLN A 143 -1.19 -7.19 13.15
N GLN A 144 -1.67 -6.42 12.17
CA GLN A 144 -1.15 -6.42 10.80
C GLN A 144 0.12 -5.54 10.71
N ALA A 145 1.27 -6.17 10.51
CA ALA A 145 2.57 -5.49 10.43
C ALA A 145 3.05 -5.21 8.99
N SER A 146 2.49 -5.89 7.99
CA SER A 146 2.95 -5.82 6.59
C SER A 146 2.20 -4.76 5.81
N ALA A 147 2.89 -3.85 5.13
CA ALA A 147 2.25 -2.81 4.31
C ALA A 147 1.82 -3.27 2.91
N CYS A 148 2.40 -4.36 2.40
CA CYS A 148 2.25 -4.76 1.00
C CYS A 148 1.80 -6.22 0.92
N PHE A 149 0.77 -6.47 0.10
CA PHE A 149 0.26 -7.79 -0.22
C PHE A 149 0.16 -7.96 -1.73
N ILE A 150 0.36 -9.19 -2.21
CA ILE A 150 0.14 -9.57 -3.61
C ILE A 150 -0.97 -10.60 -3.62
N LEU A 151 -2.02 -10.33 -4.38
CA LEU A 151 -3.17 -11.19 -4.55
C LEU A 151 -3.13 -11.87 -5.92
N ALA A 152 -3.82 -13.00 -6.01
CA ALA A 152 -4.11 -13.71 -7.24
C ALA A 152 -5.62 -13.88 -7.37
N VAL A 153 -6.10 -14.00 -8.60
CA VAL A 153 -7.52 -14.22 -8.88
C VAL A 153 -7.66 -15.27 -9.98
N ASP A 154 -8.58 -16.20 -9.76
CA ASP A 154 -8.98 -17.18 -10.76
C ASP A 154 -10.17 -16.66 -11.58
N ASP A 155 -10.31 -17.17 -12.80
CA ASP A 155 -11.40 -16.82 -13.72
C ASP A 155 -12.73 -17.50 -13.37
N THR A 156 -13.24 -17.19 -12.18
CA THR A 156 -14.55 -17.61 -11.66
C THR A 156 -15.19 -16.45 -10.91
N MET A 157 -16.52 -16.39 -10.88
CA MET A 157 -17.22 -15.31 -10.18
C MET A 157 -16.91 -15.31 -8.69
N ASP A 158 -16.87 -16.48 -8.06
CA ASP A 158 -16.57 -16.60 -6.62
C ASP A 158 -15.17 -16.07 -6.28
N ALA A 159 -14.15 -16.40 -7.09
CA ALA A 159 -12.81 -15.87 -6.88
C ALA A 159 -12.73 -14.35 -7.10
N ILE A 160 -13.43 -13.82 -8.11
CA ILE A 160 -13.48 -12.38 -8.38
C ILE A 160 -14.16 -11.62 -7.24
N LEU A 161 -15.26 -12.13 -6.69
CA LEU A 161 -15.94 -11.50 -5.56
C LEU A 161 -15.13 -11.66 -4.27
N ASN A 162 -14.45 -12.79 -4.08
CA ASN A 162 -13.57 -13.00 -2.94
C ASN A 162 -12.35 -12.05 -2.96
N TRP A 163 -11.82 -11.71 -4.14
CA TRP A 163 -10.80 -10.67 -4.28
C TRP A 163 -11.22 -9.34 -3.64
N TYR A 164 -12.46 -8.89 -3.84
CA TYR A 164 -12.95 -7.63 -3.24
C TYR A 164 -12.99 -7.72 -1.70
N LYS A 165 -13.39 -8.88 -1.18
CA LYS A 165 -13.44 -9.15 0.27
C LYS A 165 -12.03 -9.14 0.89
N GLU A 166 -11.08 -9.81 0.24
CA GLU A 166 -9.70 -9.90 0.70
C GLU A 166 -9.04 -8.52 0.72
N GLU A 167 -9.17 -7.76 -0.37
CA GLU A 167 -8.67 -6.38 -0.42
C GLU A 167 -9.29 -5.50 0.65
N GLY A 168 -10.61 -5.57 0.84
CA GLY A 168 -11.27 -4.79 1.88
C GLY A 168 -10.74 -5.09 3.28
N THR A 169 -10.42 -6.35 3.55
CA THR A 169 -9.81 -6.80 4.82
C THR A 169 -8.39 -6.27 4.98
N ILE A 170 -7.57 -6.34 3.92
CA ILE A 170 -6.21 -5.83 3.89
C ILE A 170 -6.19 -4.30 4.11
N PHE A 171 -7.08 -3.58 3.41
CA PHE A 171 -7.20 -2.13 3.51
C PHE A 171 -7.65 -1.69 4.90
N LYS A 172 -8.60 -2.41 5.51
CA LYS A 172 -9.02 -2.17 6.90
C LYS A 172 -7.83 -2.21 7.87
N GLY A 173 -6.86 -3.10 7.64
CA GLY A 173 -5.64 -3.19 8.45
C GLY A 173 -4.57 -2.14 8.14
N GLY A 174 -4.80 -1.22 7.21
CA GLY A 174 -3.84 -0.13 6.91
C GLY A 174 -2.83 -0.45 5.81
N SER A 175 -3.02 -1.55 5.07
CA SER A 175 -2.06 -2.04 4.07
C SER A 175 -2.61 -1.88 2.65
N GLY A 176 -1.72 -2.00 1.67
CA GLY A 176 -2.07 -2.00 0.25
C GLY A 176 -1.98 -3.39 -0.37
N ALA A 177 -2.63 -3.55 -1.52
CA ALA A 177 -2.67 -4.80 -2.27
C ALA A 177 -2.35 -4.56 -3.76
N GLY A 178 -1.62 -5.48 -4.37
CA GLY A 178 -1.40 -5.54 -5.81
C GLY A 178 -1.96 -6.82 -6.40
N ILE A 179 -2.47 -6.77 -7.63
CA ILE A 179 -3.02 -7.94 -8.32
C ILE A 179 -2.77 -7.87 -9.82
N ASN A 180 -2.50 -9.03 -10.43
CA ASN A 180 -2.50 -9.18 -11.89
C ASN A 180 -3.82 -9.82 -12.34
N LEU A 181 -4.59 -9.11 -13.17
CA LEU A 181 -5.89 -9.56 -13.65
C LEU A 181 -5.83 -10.37 -14.94
N SER A 182 -4.63 -10.65 -15.45
CA SER A 182 -4.45 -11.36 -16.73
C SER A 182 -4.92 -12.82 -16.72
N ASN A 183 -5.27 -13.36 -15.55
CA ASN A 183 -5.91 -14.67 -15.42
C ASN A 183 -7.40 -14.63 -15.74
N ILE A 184 -8.05 -13.46 -15.64
CA ILE A 184 -9.48 -13.29 -15.96
C ILE A 184 -9.62 -13.24 -17.48
N ARG A 185 -10.57 -14.01 -18.04
CA ARG A 185 -10.79 -14.01 -19.49
C ARG A 185 -11.15 -12.63 -20.02
N SER A 186 -10.75 -12.34 -21.25
CA SER A 186 -11.01 -11.06 -21.89
C SER A 186 -12.48 -10.87 -22.29
N SER A 187 -12.87 -9.62 -22.53
CA SER A 187 -14.19 -9.27 -23.04
C SER A 187 -14.51 -9.84 -24.43
N ALA A 188 -13.48 -10.28 -25.17
CA ALA A 188 -13.60 -10.94 -26.47
C ALA A 188 -13.88 -12.45 -26.37
N GLU A 189 -13.82 -13.04 -25.17
CA GLU A 189 -14.01 -14.48 -24.95
C GLU A 189 -15.46 -14.82 -24.56
N HIS A 190 -15.94 -15.97 -25.03
CA HIS A 190 -17.32 -16.42 -24.81
C HIS A 190 -17.55 -17.04 -23.43
N LEU A 191 -18.80 -16.97 -22.98
CA LEU A 191 -19.27 -17.67 -21.78
C LEU A 191 -19.99 -18.97 -22.16
N LYS A 192 -19.93 -19.98 -21.28
CA LYS A 192 -20.61 -21.28 -21.49
C LYS A 192 -22.13 -21.14 -21.67
N GLY A 193 -22.75 -20.14 -21.04
CA GLY A 193 -24.19 -19.86 -21.12
C GLY A 193 -24.62 -18.95 -22.27
N GLY A 194 -23.71 -18.60 -23.19
CA GLY A 194 -23.94 -17.62 -24.26
C GLY A 194 -23.49 -16.21 -23.89
N GLY A 195 -23.28 -15.37 -24.92
CA GLY A 195 -22.73 -14.01 -24.77
C GLY A 195 -21.20 -13.96 -24.65
N THR A 196 -20.69 -12.76 -24.34
CA THR A 196 -19.27 -12.48 -24.12
C THR A 196 -19.04 -12.16 -22.65
N ALA A 197 -17.81 -12.38 -22.17
CA ALA A 197 -17.42 -12.00 -20.82
C ALA A 197 -17.36 -10.47 -20.66
N SER A 198 -17.46 -9.98 -19.43
CA SER A 198 -17.30 -8.55 -19.13
C SER A 198 -15.83 -8.08 -19.21
N GLY A 199 -14.88 -9.00 -19.06
CA GLY A 199 -13.44 -8.71 -19.07
C GLY A 199 -12.91 -8.11 -17.74
N PRO A 200 -11.59 -8.19 -17.48
CA PRO A 200 -10.96 -7.69 -16.27
C PRO A 200 -11.18 -6.20 -16.01
N VAL A 201 -11.24 -5.34 -17.05
CA VAL A 201 -11.44 -3.89 -16.86
C VAL A 201 -12.81 -3.57 -16.25
N SER A 202 -13.84 -4.36 -16.60
CA SER A 202 -15.18 -4.22 -16.02
C SER A 202 -15.19 -4.56 -14.53
N PHE A 203 -14.56 -5.66 -14.12
CA PHE A 203 -14.43 -6.02 -12.70
C PHE A 203 -13.54 -5.03 -11.93
N MET A 204 -12.47 -4.54 -12.55
CA MET A 204 -11.62 -3.48 -11.99
C MET A 204 -12.43 -2.24 -11.60
N ARG A 205 -13.45 -1.86 -12.38
CA ARG A 205 -14.37 -0.76 -12.04
C ARG A 205 -15.14 -1.01 -10.73
N GLY A 206 -15.59 -2.25 -10.51
CA GLY A 206 -16.26 -2.63 -9.27
C GLY A 206 -15.31 -2.62 -8.07
N ALA A 207 -14.10 -3.18 -8.26
CA ALA A 207 -13.05 -3.16 -7.24
C ALA A 207 -12.60 -1.74 -6.87
N ASP A 208 -12.55 -0.84 -7.85
CA ASP A 208 -12.23 0.58 -7.67
C ASP A 208 -13.24 1.28 -6.74
N ALA A 209 -14.54 1.11 -7.00
CA ALA A 209 -15.59 1.66 -6.15
C ALA A 209 -15.55 1.07 -4.72
N SER A 210 -15.24 -0.23 -4.60
CA SER A 210 -15.06 -0.89 -3.30
C SER A 210 -13.89 -0.28 -2.53
N ALA A 211 -12.75 -0.08 -3.18
CA ALA A 211 -11.56 0.55 -2.58
C ALA A 211 -11.84 1.99 -2.13
N GLY A 212 -12.58 2.78 -2.93
CA GLY A 212 -12.95 4.16 -2.59
C GLY A 212 -13.86 4.28 -1.35
N THR A 213 -14.59 3.22 -1.01
CA THR A 213 -15.48 3.19 0.17
C THR A 213 -14.73 2.90 1.48
N ILE A 214 -13.54 2.27 1.41
CA ILE A 214 -12.82 1.75 2.58
C ILE A 214 -11.69 2.71 2.99
N LYS A 215 -11.83 3.29 4.18
CA LYS A 215 -10.78 4.07 4.82
C LYS A 215 -9.69 3.17 5.41
N SER A 216 -8.46 3.33 4.95
CA SER A 216 -7.34 2.46 5.32
C SER A 216 -6.96 2.65 6.80
N GLY A 217 -6.89 1.55 7.55
CA GLY A 217 -6.51 1.56 8.97
C GLY A 217 -7.46 2.36 9.89
N GLY A 218 -8.70 2.63 9.45
CA GLY A 218 -9.64 3.49 10.18
C GLY A 218 -9.22 4.97 10.25
N LYS A 219 -8.31 5.41 9.38
CA LYS A 219 -7.80 6.79 9.32
C LYS A 219 -8.24 7.47 8.01
N THR A 220 -7.92 8.75 7.85
CA THR A 220 -8.27 9.55 6.65
C THR A 220 -7.48 9.16 5.39
N ARG A 221 -6.77 8.03 5.36
CA ARG A 221 -5.96 7.61 4.21
C ARG A 221 -6.77 6.68 3.32
N ARG A 222 -6.75 6.92 2.00
CA ARG A 222 -7.35 6.02 1.01
C ARG A 222 -6.59 4.69 0.95
N ALA A 223 -7.29 3.62 0.59
CA ALA A 223 -6.67 2.35 0.26
C ALA A 223 -5.62 2.51 -0.86
N ALA A 224 -4.53 1.76 -0.79
CA ALA A 224 -3.52 1.74 -1.84
C ALA A 224 -3.66 0.42 -2.63
N LYS A 225 -3.98 0.54 -3.91
CA LYS A 225 -4.23 -0.60 -4.80
C LYS A 225 -3.35 -0.50 -6.04
N MET A 226 -2.82 -1.63 -6.49
CA MET A 226 -2.11 -1.77 -7.76
C MET A 226 -2.82 -2.81 -8.60
N VAL A 227 -3.13 -2.48 -9.86
CA VAL A 227 -3.73 -3.40 -10.81
C VAL A 227 -2.81 -3.55 -12.01
N ILE A 228 -2.57 -4.78 -12.41
CA ILE A 228 -1.68 -5.15 -13.51
C ILE A 228 -2.45 -5.91 -14.58
N LEU A 229 -2.13 -5.64 -15.84
CA LEU A 229 -2.57 -6.43 -16.99
C LEU A 229 -1.41 -6.65 -17.95
N ASN A 230 -1.28 -7.86 -18.49
CA ASN A 230 -0.20 -8.26 -19.39
C ASN A 230 -0.38 -7.60 -20.77
N ALA A 231 0.72 -7.19 -21.39
CA ALA A 231 0.72 -6.54 -22.71
C ALA A 231 0.10 -7.40 -23.83
N SER A 232 0.03 -8.72 -23.68
CA SER A 232 -0.61 -9.65 -24.62
C SER A 232 -2.09 -9.91 -24.34
N HIS A 233 -2.67 -9.31 -23.30
CA HIS A 233 -4.06 -9.53 -22.95
C HIS A 233 -5.01 -8.80 -23.95
N PRO A 234 -6.11 -9.41 -24.43
CA PRO A 234 -6.97 -8.78 -25.45
C PRO A 234 -7.61 -7.46 -25.04
N ASP A 235 -7.87 -7.26 -23.74
CA ASP A 235 -8.40 -5.99 -23.20
C ASP A 235 -7.31 -4.95 -22.86
N ILE A 236 -6.06 -5.15 -23.28
CA ILE A 236 -4.95 -4.27 -22.87
C ILE A 236 -5.15 -2.81 -23.28
N GLU A 237 -5.69 -2.55 -24.48
CA GLU A 237 -5.90 -1.17 -24.95
C GLU A 237 -6.94 -0.45 -24.08
N GLU A 238 -8.04 -1.11 -23.72
CA GLU A 238 -9.05 -0.52 -22.81
C GLU A 238 -8.45 -0.29 -21.41
N PHE A 239 -7.60 -1.19 -20.92
CA PHE A 239 -6.88 -1.02 -19.65
C PHE A 239 -5.90 0.17 -19.67
N ILE A 240 -5.21 0.41 -20.78
CA ILE A 240 -4.30 1.55 -20.96
C ILE A 240 -5.09 2.87 -20.91
N TRP A 241 -6.20 2.94 -21.62
CA TRP A 241 -6.93 4.20 -21.80
C TRP A 241 -7.95 4.51 -20.71
N CYS A 242 -8.33 3.54 -19.86
CA CYS A 242 -9.46 3.71 -18.94
C CYS A 242 -9.31 4.95 -18.04
N LYS A 243 -8.13 5.17 -17.45
CA LYS A 243 -7.87 6.31 -16.56
C LYS A 243 -7.78 7.64 -17.30
N SER A 244 -7.04 7.70 -18.41
CA SER A 244 -6.92 8.93 -19.20
C SER A 244 -8.30 9.44 -19.65
N ARG A 245 -9.20 8.53 -20.04
CA ARG A 245 -10.58 8.87 -20.41
C ARG A 245 -11.38 9.41 -19.24
N GLU A 246 -11.22 8.85 -18.04
CA GLU A 246 -11.86 9.36 -16.82
C GLU A 246 -11.28 10.72 -16.39
N GLU A 247 -9.98 10.96 -16.54
CA GLU A 247 -9.35 12.26 -16.28
C GLU A 247 -9.87 13.36 -17.22
N LYS A 248 -10.11 13.02 -18.49
CA LYS A 248 -10.75 13.94 -19.44
C LYS A 248 -12.17 14.31 -18.98
N LYS A 249 -12.93 13.36 -18.43
CA LYS A 249 -14.25 13.64 -17.83
C LYS A 249 -14.13 14.50 -16.58
N ALA A 250 -13.18 14.20 -15.69
CA ALA A 250 -12.96 14.98 -14.47
C ALA A 250 -12.63 16.45 -14.77
N ARG A 251 -11.80 16.70 -15.79
CA ARG A 251 -11.50 18.07 -16.26
C ARG A 251 -12.73 18.78 -16.82
N ALA A 252 -13.53 18.10 -17.62
CA ALA A 252 -14.78 18.66 -18.16
C ALA A 252 -15.78 19.00 -17.04
N LEU A 253 -15.90 18.15 -16.01
CA LEU A 253 -16.75 18.41 -14.85
C LEU A 253 -16.24 19.60 -14.03
N ARG A 254 -14.94 19.67 -13.78
CA ARG A 254 -14.32 20.83 -13.12
C ARG A 254 -14.62 22.13 -13.86
N ASP A 255 -14.46 22.13 -15.18
CA ASP A 255 -14.70 23.31 -16.02
C ASP A 255 -16.19 23.69 -16.06
N ALA A 256 -17.09 22.74 -15.76
CA ALA A 256 -18.53 22.97 -15.56
C ALA A 256 -18.89 23.41 -14.13
N GLY A 257 -17.92 23.53 -13.22
CA GLY A 257 -18.10 24.05 -11.86
C GLY A 257 -18.26 23.00 -10.75
N PHE A 258 -18.05 21.71 -11.05
CA PHE A 258 -18.05 20.66 -10.03
C PHE A 258 -16.76 20.69 -9.19
N ASP A 259 -16.85 20.33 -7.91
CA ASP A 259 -15.69 20.24 -7.00
C ASP A 259 -14.94 18.93 -7.23
N MET A 260 -13.99 19.00 -8.17
CA MET A 260 -13.12 17.91 -8.58
C MET A 260 -11.74 17.94 -7.91
N ASP A 261 -11.57 18.67 -6.80
CA ASP A 261 -10.35 18.61 -6.00
C ASP A 261 -10.19 17.20 -5.37
N LEU A 262 -9.00 16.88 -4.84
CA LEU A 262 -8.68 15.55 -4.34
C LEU A 262 -9.70 15.02 -3.31
N ASP A 263 -10.23 15.90 -2.46
CA ASP A 263 -11.26 15.58 -1.46
C ASP A 263 -12.59 16.31 -1.75
N GLY A 264 -12.79 16.76 -3.00
CA GLY A 264 -13.97 17.48 -3.45
C GLY A 264 -15.20 16.58 -3.53
N SER A 265 -16.39 17.13 -3.27
CA SER A 265 -17.63 16.36 -3.15
C SER A 265 -18.04 15.60 -4.41
N ASP A 266 -17.62 16.08 -5.58
CA ASP A 266 -18.04 15.55 -6.88
C ASP A 266 -17.03 14.54 -7.47
N SER A 267 -15.82 14.48 -6.89
CA SER A 267 -14.71 13.63 -7.34
C SER A 267 -15.00 12.13 -7.24
N PHE A 268 -15.85 11.71 -6.30
CA PHE A 268 -16.13 10.29 -6.01
C PHE A 268 -16.89 9.55 -7.12
N SER A 269 -17.43 10.27 -8.10
CA SER A 269 -18.17 9.67 -9.23
C SER A 269 -17.26 9.23 -10.39
N VAL A 270 -15.98 9.62 -10.37
CA VAL A 270 -15.00 9.32 -11.42
C VAL A 270 -14.40 7.93 -11.17
N GLN A 271 -14.36 7.10 -12.22
CA GLN A 271 -13.95 5.70 -12.10
C GLN A 271 -12.42 5.55 -12.18
N TYR A 272 -11.93 4.42 -11.67
CA TYR A 272 -10.53 3.97 -11.74
C TYR A 272 -9.54 4.86 -10.99
N GLN A 273 -10.00 5.66 -10.04
CA GLN A 273 -9.19 6.64 -9.30
C GLN A 273 -8.50 6.07 -8.06
N ASN A 274 -8.89 4.87 -7.61
CA ASN A 274 -8.45 4.28 -6.35
C ASN A 274 -7.39 3.19 -6.52
N ALA A 275 -6.87 3.01 -7.73
CA ALA A 275 -5.78 2.08 -8.03
C ALA A 275 -4.69 2.76 -8.85
N ASN A 276 -3.45 2.30 -8.75
CA ASN A 276 -2.41 2.54 -9.76
C ASN A 276 -2.49 1.41 -10.79
N ASN A 277 -2.38 1.73 -12.08
CA ASN A 277 -2.42 0.74 -13.14
C ASN A 277 -1.01 0.53 -13.68
N SER A 278 -0.64 -0.70 -14.02
CA SER A 278 0.64 -0.99 -14.67
C SER A 278 0.49 -2.04 -15.75
N VAL A 279 1.07 -1.80 -16.92
CA VAL A 279 1.17 -2.83 -17.95
C VAL A 279 2.36 -3.72 -17.63
N ARG A 280 2.11 -5.03 -17.53
CA ARG A 280 3.18 -6.02 -17.41
C ARG A 280 3.74 -6.34 -18.79
N VAL A 281 5.03 -6.10 -18.95
CA VAL A 281 5.79 -6.29 -20.19
C VAL A 281 6.89 -7.34 -20.00
N THR A 282 7.23 -8.01 -21.09
CA THR A 282 8.33 -8.98 -21.16
C THR A 282 9.45 -8.45 -22.05
N ASP A 283 10.64 -9.04 -21.94
CA ASP A 283 11.76 -8.73 -22.85
C ASP A 283 11.39 -8.97 -24.32
N GLU A 284 10.55 -9.98 -24.58
CA GLU A 284 10.04 -10.28 -25.93
C GLU A 284 9.17 -9.14 -26.47
N PHE A 285 8.22 -8.62 -25.67
CA PHE A 285 7.44 -7.45 -26.05
C PHE A 285 8.34 -6.24 -26.32
N MET A 286 9.29 -5.98 -25.42
CA MET A 286 10.22 -4.86 -25.57
C MET A 286 11.09 -5.00 -26.83
N GLN A 287 11.47 -6.22 -27.20
CA GLN A 287 12.18 -6.50 -28.45
C GLN A 287 11.28 -6.28 -29.67
N ALA A 288 10.03 -6.75 -29.63
CA ALA A 288 9.04 -6.50 -30.68
C ALA A 288 8.80 -5.00 -30.92
N VAL A 289 8.79 -4.18 -29.85
CA VAL A 289 8.72 -2.71 -29.95
C VAL A 289 9.94 -2.14 -30.69
N LYS A 290 11.15 -2.59 -30.33
CA LYS A 290 12.39 -2.14 -31.00
C LYS A 290 12.40 -2.48 -32.48
N ASP A 291 11.99 -3.70 -32.82
CA ASP A 291 12.05 -4.23 -34.17
C ASP A 291 10.88 -3.80 -35.06
N ASP A 292 9.92 -3.04 -34.50
CA ASP A 292 8.66 -2.72 -35.18
C ASP A 292 7.94 -3.99 -35.65
N ALA A 293 7.88 -4.99 -34.78
CA ALA A 293 7.23 -6.26 -35.06
C ALA A 293 5.75 -6.22 -34.68
N ASP A 294 5.05 -7.24 -35.14
CA ASP A 294 3.67 -7.50 -34.74
C ASP A 294 3.63 -8.14 -33.35
N TRP A 295 2.52 -7.97 -32.65
CA TRP A 295 2.27 -8.45 -31.30
C TRP A 295 0.88 -9.06 -31.23
N ASN A 296 0.80 -10.29 -30.71
CA ASN A 296 -0.45 -11.05 -30.64
C ASN A 296 -1.14 -10.81 -29.30
N LEU A 297 -2.38 -10.34 -29.38
CA LEU A 297 -3.32 -10.35 -28.27
C LEU A 297 -3.97 -11.72 -28.19
N THR A 298 -3.76 -12.41 -27.08
CA THR A 298 -3.97 -13.87 -26.96
C THR A 298 -5.07 -14.15 -25.94
N ALA A 299 -6.05 -14.97 -26.31
CA ALA A 299 -7.13 -15.38 -25.42
C ALA A 299 -6.58 -16.14 -24.20
N VAL A 300 -7.15 -15.88 -23.03
CA VAL A 300 -6.63 -16.39 -21.76
C VAL A 300 -6.88 -17.89 -21.63
N LYS A 301 -8.04 -18.40 -22.10
CA LYS A 301 -8.45 -19.80 -21.84
C LYS A 301 -7.84 -20.82 -22.79
N ASP A 302 -7.65 -20.48 -24.06
CA ASP A 302 -7.27 -21.43 -25.12
C ASP A 302 -5.99 -21.02 -25.88
N GLY A 303 -5.42 -19.85 -25.58
CA GLY A 303 -4.17 -19.40 -26.20
C GLY A 303 -4.31 -19.00 -27.66
N ARG A 304 -5.52 -18.90 -28.22
CA ARG A 304 -5.69 -18.48 -29.62
C ARG A 304 -5.43 -16.99 -29.76
N VAL A 305 -4.88 -16.59 -30.91
CA VAL A 305 -4.74 -15.18 -31.26
C VAL A 305 -6.13 -14.59 -31.50
N VAL A 306 -6.49 -13.59 -30.70
CA VAL A 306 -7.74 -12.83 -30.86
C VAL A 306 -7.55 -11.73 -31.88
N ARG A 307 -6.42 -11.02 -31.80
CA ARG A 307 -6.05 -9.93 -32.70
C ARG A 307 -4.54 -9.73 -32.69
N THR A 308 -3.99 -9.33 -33.83
CA THR A 308 -2.59 -8.93 -33.97
C THR A 308 -2.51 -7.42 -34.16
N ILE A 309 -1.59 -6.76 -33.46
CA ILE A 309 -1.35 -5.32 -33.52
C ILE A 309 0.14 -5.03 -33.70
N ARG A 310 0.52 -3.82 -34.09
CA ARG A 310 1.93 -3.42 -34.09
C ARG A 310 2.40 -3.17 -32.65
N ALA A 311 3.52 -3.76 -32.25
CA ALA A 311 4.05 -3.57 -30.89
C ALA A 311 4.33 -2.09 -30.57
N ARG A 312 4.85 -1.33 -31.56
CA ARG A 312 5.08 0.12 -31.41
C ARG A 312 3.81 0.93 -31.21
N ASP A 313 2.70 0.52 -31.81
CA ASP A 313 1.44 1.23 -31.63
C ASP A 313 0.88 1.01 -30.22
N LEU A 314 0.97 -0.22 -29.69
CA LEU A 314 0.65 -0.45 -28.28
C LEU A 314 1.57 0.34 -27.34
N TRP A 315 2.88 0.35 -27.61
CA TRP A 315 3.84 1.12 -26.84
C TRP A 315 3.55 2.63 -26.85
N ARG A 316 3.17 3.18 -28.01
CA ARG A 316 2.73 4.58 -28.12
C ARG A 316 1.48 4.84 -27.28
N GLN A 317 0.49 3.95 -27.31
CA GLN A 317 -0.70 4.10 -26.48
C GLN A 317 -0.35 4.15 -24.99
N ILE A 318 0.53 3.25 -24.51
CA ILE A 318 1.04 3.27 -23.13
C ILE A 318 1.67 4.63 -22.83
N ALA A 319 2.65 5.05 -23.63
CA ALA A 319 3.39 6.30 -23.40
C ALA A 319 2.48 7.53 -23.44
N THR A 320 1.52 7.59 -24.36
CA THR A 320 0.57 8.70 -24.46
C THR A 320 -0.37 8.75 -23.26
N ALA A 321 -0.97 7.62 -22.85
CA ALA A 321 -1.82 7.58 -21.67
C ALA A 321 -1.03 7.99 -20.41
N SER A 322 0.18 7.45 -20.21
CA SER A 322 1.06 7.81 -19.09
C SER A 322 1.42 9.30 -19.11
N TRP A 323 1.61 9.91 -20.28
CA TRP A 323 1.85 11.34 -20.39
C TRP A 323 0.60 12.17 -20.04
N GLU A 324 -0.59 11.70 -20.42
CA GLU A 324 -1.85 12.41 -20.16
C GLU A 324 -2.30 12.36 -18.68
N CYS A 325 -2.08 11.23 -18.00
CA CYS A 325 -2.60 11.03 -16.63
C CYS A 325 -1.67 10.32 -15.64
N ALA A 326 -0.38 10.14 -15.95
CA ALA A 326 0.59 9.39 -15.15
C ALA A 326 0.33 7.88 -15.01
N ASP A 327 -0.65 7.33 -15.76
CA ASP A 327 -0.98 5.90 -15.81
C ASP A 327 -1.20 5.43 -17.26
N PRO A 328 -0.93 4.15 -17.58
CA PRO A 328 -0.38 3.14 -16.67
C PRO A 328 1.14 3.25 -16.52
N GLY A 329 1.67 2.72 -15.41
CA GLY A 329 3.10 2.42 -15.26
C GLY A 329 3.51 1.14 -16.01
N LEU A 330 4.74 0.68 -15.76
CA LEU A 330 5.29 -0.55 -16.34
C LEU A 330 5.78 -1.52 -15.26
N GLN A 331 5.59 -2.81 -15.48
CA GLN A 331 6.18 -3.89 -14.68
C GLN A 331 6.93 -4.88 -15.61
N PHE A 332 8.24 -5.04 -15.41
CA PHE A 332 9.10 -5.85 -16.26
C PHE A 332 9.21 -7.30 -15.76
N ASP A 333 8.28 -8.15 -16.19
CA ASP A 333 8.10 -9.51 -15.67
C ASP A 333 9.34 -10.39 -15.82
N THR A 334 9.89 -10.47 -17.03
CA THR A 334 11.06 -11.30 -17.32
C THR A 334 12.30 -10.82 -16.59
N THR A 335 12.49 -9.51 -16.47
CA THR A 335 13.62 -8.94 -15.73
C THR A 335 13.52 -9.24 -14.23
N ILE A 336 12.32 -9.10 -13.65
CA ILE A 336 12.08 -9.38 -12.22
C ILE A 336 12.32 -10.86 -11.92
N ASN A 337 11.82 -11.77 -12.76
CA ASN A 337 11.96 -13.22 -12.51
C ASN A 337 13.34 -13.79 -12.87
N LYS A 338 14.20 -13.01 -13.54
CA LYS A 338 15.60 -13.41 -13.83
C LYS A 338 16.54 -13.17 -12.66
N TRP A 339 16.22 -12.23 -11.77
CA TRP A 339 17.00 -11.88 -10.59
C TRP A 339 16.80 -12.88 -9.45
#